data_AF-A0A2M7JX34-F1
#
_entry.id   AF-A0A2M7JX34-F1
#
_cell.length_a   1.000
_cell.length_b   1.000
_cell.length_c   1.000
_cell.angle_alpha   90.00
_cell.angle_beta   90.00
_cell.angle_gamma   90.00
#
_symmetry.space_group_name_H-M   'P 1'
#
loop_
_entity.id
_entity.type
_entity.pdbx_description
1 polymer ?
#
loop_
_entity_poly.entity_id
_entity_poly.type
_entity_poly.pdbx_seq_one_letter_code
_entity_poly.pdbx_strand_id
1 'polypeptide(L)'
;FDTAPTGHTLRLLDLPFDYAKQVEMMISTGADTDAKEVAQRRFKEMIRMLRDKSHTVFSLVLYPESTPITESYRAMLDLKKAGIETQVVVANMILPEEVCVNDFFKNRRKMQMKYLKEIKERFNLPVLQFPLMEAELKGLQRLGVAVQEILKV
;
A
#
# COMPACT_ATOMS: atom_id res chain seq x y z
N PHE A 1 -7.47 2.68 -5.85
CA PHE A 1 -6.59 3.84 -6.11
C PHE A 1 -5.17 3.32 -6.30
N ASP A 2 -4.45 3.81 -7.31
CA ASP A 2 -3.02 3.56 -7.49
C ASP A 2 -2.27 4.81 -7.05
N THR A 3 -1.46 4.69 -6.00
CA THR A 3 -0.84 5.84 -5.33
C THR A 3 0.60 6.02 -5.79
N ALA A 4 1.11 7.25 -5.74
CA ALA A 4 2.49 7.52 -6.10
C ALA A 4 3.48 6.66 -5.27
N PRO A 5 4.56 6.14 -5.89
CA PRO A 5 5.47 5.17 -5.27
C PRO A 5 6.36 5.76 -4.17
N THR A 6 6.51 7.07 -4.15
CA THR A 6 7.32 7.79 -3.16
C THR A 6 6.50 8.06 -1.89
N GLY A 7 7.15 8.11 -0.71
CA GLY A 7 6.53 8.41 0.60
C GLY A 7 5.69 9.71 0.70
N HIS A 8 5.61 10.47 -0.39
CA HIS A 8 4.62 11.51 -0.62
C HIS A 8 3.17 11.05 -0.50
N THR A 9 2.84 9.77 -0.67
CA THR A 9 1.46 9.27 -0.47
C THR A 9 1.00 9.43 0.98
N LEU A 10 1.88 9.21 1.96
CA LEU A 10 1.58 9.47 3.37
C LEU A 10 1.46 10.97 3.63
N ARG A 11 2.32 11.79 3.03
CA ARG A 11 2.17 13.26 3.07
C ARG A 11 0.89 13.75 2.39
N LEU A 12 0.38 13.04 1.38
CA LEU A 12 -0.89 13.33 0.72
C LEU A 12 -2.10 12.90 1.57
N LEU A 13 -1.91 11.99 2.52
CA LEU A 13 -2.90 11.64 3.54
C LEU A 13 -2.77 12.53 4.79
N ASP A 14 -1.57 13.03 5.09
CA ASP A 14 -1.28 14.04 6.11
C ASP A 14 -1.71 15.45 5.70
N LEU A 15 -1.54 15.81 4.42
CA LEU A 15 -2.02 17.07 3.83
C LEU A 15 -3.50 17.29 4.14
N PRO A 16 -4.34 16.25 4.13
CA PRO A 16 -5.67 16.35 4.63
C PRO A 16 -5.74 16.79 6.11
N PHE A 17 -5.03 16.11 7.00
CA PHE A 17 -5.01 16.46 8.42
C PHE A 17 -4.45 17.88 8.67
N ASP A 18 -3.42 18.28 7.94
CA ASP A 18 -2.82 19.62 7.99
C ASP A 18 -3.73 20.69 7.39
N TYR A 19 -4.44 20.37 6.30
CA TYR A 19 -5.42 21.26 5.68
C TYR A 19 -6.66 21.41 6.54
N ALA A 20 -7.18 20.35 7.16
CA ALA A 20 -8.26 20.47 8.13
C ALA A 20 -7.86 21.41 9.29
N LYS A 21 -6.64 21.25 9.80
CA LYS A 21 -6.08 22.11 10.85
C LYS A 21 -5.84 23.55 10.38
N GLN A 22 -5.39 23.76 9.15
CA GLN A 22 -5.24 25.09 8.55
C GLN A 22 -6.58 25.77 8.30
N VAL A 23 -7.59 25.04 7.79
CA VAL A 23 -8.94 25.59 7.61
C VAL A 23 -9.54 25.93 8.98
N GLU A 24 -9.34 25.10 10.00
CA GLU A 24 -9.72 25.42 11.39
C GLU A 24 -9.03 26.70 11.90
N MET A 25 -7.72 26.89 11.62
CA MET A 25 -6.99 28.13 11.93
C MET A 25 -7.39 29.34 11.07
N MET A 26 -7.88 29.15 9.85
CA MET A 26 -8.37 30.24 8.98
C MET A 26 -9.82 30.63 9.26
N ILE A 27 -10.58 29.77 9.95
CA ILE A 27 -11.94 30.07 10.41
C ILE A 27 -11.91 31.06 11.57
N SER A 28 -10.90 31.00 12.45
CA SER A 28 -10.72 31.98 13.51
C SER A 28 -10.43 33.41 13.00
N THR A 29 -10.11 33.57 11.70
CA THR A 29 -9.80 34.86 11.06
C THR A 29 -10.88 35.39 10.11
N GLY A 30 -12.05 34.74 9.99
CA GLY A 30 -13.29 35.39 9.52
C GLY A 30 -13.50 35.55 8.00
N ALA A 31 -13.00 34.65 7.15
CA ALA A 31 -13.24 34.70 5.70
C ALA A 31 -14.27 33.65 5.20
N ASP A 32 -15.10 34.06 4.24
CA ASP A 32 -16.11 33.35 3.40
C ASP A 32 -16.48 31.90 3.83
N THR A 33 -17.64 31.75 4.47
CA THR A 33 -18.02 30.59 5.30
C THR A 33 -18.57 29.39 4.53
N ASP A 34 -19.43 29.60 3.52
CA ASP A 34 -20.25 28.50 2.97
C ASP A 34 -19.44 27.51 2.10
N ALA A 35 -18.59 28.01 1.21
CA ALA A 35 -17.72 27.16 0.39
C ALA A 35 -16.69 26.39 1.24
N LYS A 36 -16.25 27.00 2.35
CA LYS A 36 -15.32 26.38 3.30
C LYS A 36 -15.98 25.28 4.10
N GLU A 37 -17.21 25.50 4.59
CA GLU A 37 -17.97 24.48 5.32
C GLU A 37 -18.24 23.24 4.45
N VAL A 38 -18.62 23.44 3.19
CA VAL A 38 -18.83 22.33 2.24
C VAL A 38 -17.55 21.54 2.01
N ALA A 39 -16.42 22.22 1.80
CA ALA A 39 -15.12 21.58 1.62
C ALA A 39 -14.71 20.78 2.87
N GLN A 40 -14.86 21.37 4.07
CA GLN A 40 -14.57 20.69 5.33
C GLN A 40 -15.42 19.45 5.54
N ARG A 41 -16.72 19.53 5.24
CA ARG A 41 -17.65 18.40 5.41
C ARG A 41 -17.26 17.23 4.53
N ARG A 42 -17.08 17.46 3.22
CA ARG A 42 -16.66 16.43 2.25
C ARG A 42 -15.37 15.75 2.68
N PHE A 43 -14.48 16.53 3.25
CA PHE A 43 -13.19 16.06 3.64
C PHE A 43 -13.19 15.23 4.93
N LYS A 44 -13.94 15.67 5.95
CA LYS A 44 -14.20 14.85 7.14
C LYS A 44 -14.85 13.52 6.76
N GLU A 45 -15.78 13.54 5.80
CA GLU A 45 -16.41 12.34 5.25
C GLU A 45 -15.39 11.42 4.54
N MET A 46 -14.49 11.97 3.72
CA MET A 46 -13.40 11.20 3.10
C MET A 46 -12.49 10.55 4.14
N ILE A 47 -12.00 11.31 5.13
CA ILE A 47 -11.14 10.74 6.19
C ILE A 47 -11.87 9.65 6.96
N ARG A 48 -13.16 9.86 7.27
CA ARG A 48 -13.98 8.84 7.91
C ARG A 48 -14.08 7.58 7.06
N MET A 49 -14.28 7.70 5.75
CA MET A 49 -14.33 6.57 4.81
C MET A 49 -12.99 5.83 4.74
N LEU A 50 -11.86 6.55 4.69
CA LEU A 50 -10.53 5.94 4.64
C LEU A 50 -10.19 5.15 5.91
N ARG A 51 -10.71 5.58 7.07
CA ARG A 51 -10.55 4.89 8.36
C ARG A 51 -11.51 3.71 8.53
N ASP A 52 -12.60 3.67 7.76
CA ASP A 52 -13.60 2.63 7.87
C ASP A 52 -13.21 1.40 7.03
N LYS A 53 -12.71 0.37 7.72
CA LYS A 53 -12.31 -0.92 7.12
C LYS A 53 -13.44 -1.72 6.47
N SER A 54 -14.70 -1.36 6.71
CA SER A 54 -15.84 -1.98 6.01
C SER A 54 -16.08 -1.37 4.62
N HIS A 55 -15.51 -0.19 4.37
CA HIS A 55 -15.65 0.55 3.12
C HIS A 55 -14.33 0.68 2.34
N THR A 56 -13.18 0.67 3.02
CA THR A 56 -11.87 0.87 2.41
C THR A 56 -10.89 -0.23 2.80
N VAL A 57 -10.14 -0.71 1.79
CA VAL A 57 -9.01 -1.62 1.98
C VAL A 57 -7.72 -0.93 1.55
N PHE A 58 -6.74 -0.87 2.44
CA PHE A 58 -5.37 -0.46 2.18
C PHE A 58 -4.46 -1.68 2.05
N SER A 59 -3.83 -1.78 0.89
CA SER A 59 -2.85 -2.82 0.55
C SER A 59 -1.47 -2.19 0.40
N LEU A 60 -0.44 -2.86 0.89
CA LEU A 60 0.96 -2.49 0.65
C LEU A 60 1.58 -3.43 -0.36
N VAL A 61 2.21 -2.92 -1.40
CA VAL A 61 2.90 -3.72 -2.42
C VAL A 61 4.40 -3.50 -2.29
N LEU A 62 5.18 -4.57 -2.15
CA LEU A 62 6.63 -4.49 -1.92
C LEU A 62 7.37 -5.69 -2.46
N TYR A 63 8.69 -5.57 -2.63
CA TYR A 63 9.56 -6.69 -2.98
C TYR A 63 10.12 -7.38 -1.74
N PRO A 64 10.33 -8.72 -1.75
CA PRO A 64 11.03 -9.45 -0.69
C PRO A 64 12.51 -9.11 -0.56
N GLU A 65 12.80 -7.88 -0.13
CA GLU A 65 14.12 -7.31 0.09
C GLU A 65 14.11 -6.39 1.33
N SER A 66 15.26 -6.21 1.97
CA SER A 66 15.35 -5.52 3.26
C SER A 66 14.82 -4.08 3.24
N THR A 67 15.22 -3.28 2.25
CA THR A 67 14.84 -1.86 2.17
C THR A 67 13.34 -1.67 1.90
N PRO A 68 12.73 -2.31 0.85
CA PRO A 68 11.29 -2.22 0.64
C PRO A 68 10.45 -2.68 1.84
N ILE A 69 10.88 -3.73 2.55
CA ILE A 69 10.22 -4.22 3.76
C ILE A 69 10.25 -3.15 4.86
N THR A 70 11.41 -2.55 5.11
CA THR A 70 11.59 -1.56 6.17
C THR A 70 10.77 -0.30 5.89
N GLU A 71 10.80 0.21 4.67
CA GLU A 71 10.04 1.41 4.28
C GLU A 71 8.53 1.16 4.28
N SER A 72 8.07 0.02 3.77
CA SER A 72 6.64 -0.33 3.78
C SER A 72 6.13 -0.55 5.21
N TYR A 73 6.96 -1.11 6.10
CA TYR A 73 6.59 -1.28 7.49
C TYR A 73 6.47 0.07 8.22
N ARG A 74 7.38 1.01 7.94
CA ARG A 74 7.26 2.39 8.44
C ARG A 74 5.96 3.04 7.95
N ALA A 75 5.65 2.90 6.66
CA ALA A 75 4.42 3.40 6.08
C ALA A 75 3.16 2.80 6.73
N MET A 76 3.15 1.50 7.02
CA MET A 76 2.07 0.86 7.77
C MET A 76 1.86 1.51 9.14
N LEU A 77 2.95 1.76 9.87
CA LEU A 77 2.88 2.37 11.20
C LEU A 77 2.36 3.81 11.13
N ASP A 78 2.74 4.57 10.11
CA ASP A 78 2.26 5.94 9.92
C ASP A 78 0.78 5.99 9.54
N LEU A 79 0.31 5.10 8.64
CA LEU A 79 -1.12 4.92 8.38
C LEU A 79 -1.89 4.56 9.66
N LYS A 80 -1.35 3.66 10.47
CA LYS A 80 -1.96 3.26 11.74
C LYS A 80 -2.09 4.44 12.71
N LYS A 81 -1.07 5.31 12.80
CA LYS A 81 -1.15 6.56 13.60
C LYS A 81 -2.24 7.49 13.09
N ALA A 82 -2.45 7.55 11.77
CA ALA A 82 -3.53 8.31 11.14
C ALA A 82 -4.92 7.65 11.29
N GLY A 83 -5.02 6.48 11.95
CA GLY A 83 -6.26 5.73 12.14
C GLY A 83 -6.67 4.88 10.94
N ILE A 84 -5.78 4.70 9.97
CA ILE A 84 -6.00 3.88 8.78
C ILE A 84 -5.30 2.54 9.00
N GLU A 85 -6.06 1.47 9.05
CA GLU A 85 -5.49 0.12 9.11
C GLU A 85 -5.08 -0.32 7.70
N THR A 86 -3.96 -1.04 7.56
CA THR A 86 -3.64 -1.81 6.36
C THR A 86 -4.10 -3.24 6.55
N GLN A 87 -4.69 -3.86 5.53
CA GLN A 87 -5.29 -5.19 5.68
C GLN A 87 -4.49 -6.30 4.98
N VAL A 88 -3.66 -5.96 3.99
CA VAL A 88 -2.96 -6.96 3.19
C VAL A 88 -1.62 -6.43 2.70
N VAL A 89 -0.66 -7.33 2.59
CA VAL A 89 0.63 -7.08 1.95
C VAL A 89 0.74 -7.94 0.70
N VAL A 90 1.17 -7.35 -0.41
CA VAL A 90 1.49 -8.04 -1.65
C VAL A 90 3.01 -8.08 -1.80
N ALA A 91 3.58 -9.27 -1.69
CA ALA A 91 4.98 -9.54 -1.97
C ALA A 91 5.15 -9.83 -3.46
N ASN A 92 5.64 -8.86 -4.22
CA ASN A 92 5.76 -8.91 -5.67
C ASN A 92 7.14 -9.38 -6.15
N MET A 93 7.24 -9.81 -7.40
CA MET A 93 8.48 -10.24 -8.07
C MET A 93 9.16 -11.44 -7.42
N ILE A 94 8.37 -12.41 -6.94
CA ILE A 94 8.91 -13.65 -6.36
C ILE A 94 9.38 -14.57 -7.49
N LEU A 95 10.65 -14.96 -7.49
CA LEU A 95 11.17 -15.90 -8.49
C LEU A 95 10.41 -17.23 -8.40
N PRO A 96 9.79 -17.72 -9.49
CA PRO A 96 9.19 -19.06 -9.49
C PRO A 96 10.22 -20.15 -9.17
N GLU A 97 9.78 -21.28 -8.65
CA GLU A 97 10.70 -22.36 -8.23
C GLU A 97 11.31 -23.07 -9.43
N GLU A 98 10.48 -23.28 -10.44
CA GLU A 98 10.76 -23.96 -11.70
C GLU A 98 11.89 -23.29 -12.50
N VAL A 99 12.08 -21.97 -12.36
CA VAL A 99 13.17 -21.25 -13.04
C VAL A 99 14.49 -21.28 -12.25
N CYS A 100 14.47 -21.75 -11.01
CA CYS A 100 15.64 -21.79 -10.12
C CYS A 100 16.53 -23.02 -10.38
N VAL A 101 16.99 -23.17 -11.62
CA VAL A 101 17.79 -24.34 -12.04
C VAL A 101 19.27 -24.22 -11.70
N ASN A 102 19.81 -23.01 -11.64
CA ASN A 102 21.23 -22.74 -11.33
C ASN A 102 21.42 -22.12 -9.94
N ASP A 103 22.65 -22.12 -9.45
CA ASP A 103 22.98 -21.65 -8.09
C ASP A 103 22.67 -20.17 -7.87
N PHE A 104 22.78 -19.34 -8.91
CA PHE A 104 22.46 -17.92 -8.81
C PHE A 104 20.97 -17.71 -8.47
N PHE A 105 20.06 -18.33 -9.23
CA PHE A 105 18.62 -18.21 -8.97
C PHE A 105 18.20 -18.94 -7.70
N LYS A 106 18.80 -20.10 -7.38
CA LYS A 106 18.56 -20.80 -6.10
C LYS A 106 18.92 -19.94 -4.90
N ASN A 107 20.08 -19.29 -4.93
CA ASN A 107 20.53 -18.38 -3.87
C ASN A 107 19.62 -17.15 -3.76
N ARG A 108 19.20 -16.58 -4.89
CA ARG A 108 18.27 -15.45 -4.92
C ARG A 108 16.90 -15.81 -4.37
N ARG A 109 16.34 -16.96 -4.74
CA ARG A 109 15.06 -17.47 -4.18
C ARG A 109 15.19 -17.77 -2.69
N LYS A 110 16.29 -18.38 -2.23
CA LYS A 110 16.56 -18.61 -0.80
C LYS A 110 16.57 -17.29 -0.01
N MET A 111 17.16 -16.24 -0.56
CA MET A 111 17.11 -14.90 0.03
C MET A 111 15.67 -14.36 0.07
N GLN A 112 14.89 -14.50 -1.01
CA GLN A 112 13.48 -14.08 -1.01
C GLN A 112 12.64 -14.86 0.03
N MET A 113 12.85 -16.17 0.20
CA MET A 113 12.14 -16.98 1.20
C MET A 113 12.42 -16.51 2.64
N LYS A 114 13.66 -16.12 2.95
CA LYS A 114 13.99 -15.48 4.23
C LYS A 114 13.17 -14.20 4.44
N TYR A 115 13.10 -13.35 3.42
CA TYR A 115 12.37 -12.08 3.51
C TYR A 115 10.85 -12.26 3.51
N LEU A 116 10.30 -13.27 2.85
CA LEU A 116 8.88 -13.61 2.96
C LEU A 116 8.49 -14.01 4.39
N LYS A 117 9.35 -14.77 5.07
CA LYS A 117 9.17 -15.07 6.49
C LYS A 117 9.18 -13.78 7.32
N GLU A 118 10.15 -12.90 7.09
CA GLU A 118 10.20 -11.59 7.76
C GLU A 118 8.92 -10.76 7.50
N ILE A 119 8.43 -10.69 6.26
CA ILE A 119 7.19 -9.97 5.91
C ILE A 119 6.01 -10.53 6.73
N LYS A 120 5.85 -11.86 6.77
CA LYS A 120 4.76 -12.50 7.52
C LYS A 120 4.82 -12.18 9.01
N GLU A 121 5.99 -12.29 9.62
CA GLU A 121 6.20 -12.04 11.06
C GLU A 121 6.05 -10.57 11.41
N ARG A 122 6.62 -9.69 10.59
CA ARG A 122 6.72 -8.25 10.87
C ARG A 122 5.40 -7.52 10.67
N PHE A 123 4.70 -7.80 9.57
CA PHE A 123 3.42 -7.14 9.29
C PHE A 123 2.26 -7.79 10.02
N ASN A 124 2.32 -9.11 10.29
CA ASN A 124 1.22 -9.88 10.90
C ASN A 124 -0.12 -9.67 10.18
N LEU A 125 -0.07 -9.64 8.84
CA LEU A 125 -1.20 -9.49 7.94
C LEU A 125 -1.20 -10.64 6.92
N PRO A 126 -2.34 -10.92 6.26
CA PRO A 126 -2.36 -11.72 5.05
C PRO A 126 -1.30 -11.24 4.03
N VAL A 127 -0.54 -12.18 3.49
CA VAL A 127 0.50 -11.90 2.48
C VAL A 127 0.13 -12.60 1.18
N LEU A 128 -0.19 -11.82 0.16
CA LEU A 128 -0.36 -12.31 -1.20
C LEU A 128 1.00 -12.35 -1.89
N GLN A 129 1.32 -13.46 -2.54
CA GLN A 129 2.58 -13.64 -3.26
C GLN A 129 2.33 -13.51 -4.77
N PHE A 130 3.05 -12.60 -5.42
CA PHE A 130 2.95 -12.36 -6.87
C PHE A 130 4.28 -12.78 -7.53
N PRO A 131 4.25 -13.75 -8.47
CA PRO A 131 5.47 -14.27 -9.09
C PRO A 131 6.09 -13.26 -10.07
N LEU A 132 7.41 -13.32 -10.23
CA LEU A 132 8.10 -12.61 -11.30
C LEU A 132 7.65 -13.19 -12.65
N MET A 133 7.04 -12.34 -13.48
CA MET A 133 6.63 -12.70 -14.83
C MET A 133 7.81 -12.57 -15.80
N GLU A 134 7.88 -13.45 -16.79
CA GLU A 134 8.93 -13.46 -17.83
C GLU A 134 8.95 -12.16 -18.66
N ALA A 135 7.79 -11.54 -18.84
CA ALA A 135 7.64 -10.31 -19.60
C ALA A 135 6.63 -9.38 -18.92
N GLU A 136 6.73 -8.10 -19.29
CA GLU A 136 5.83 -7.06 -18.80
C GLU A 136 4.35 -7.39 -19.11
N LEU A 137 3.49 -7.20 -18.12
CA LEU A 137 2.05 -7.43 -18.23
C LEU A 137 1.37 -6.29 -18.99
N LYS A 138 1.30 -6.41 -20.31
CA LYS A 138 0.61 -5.45 -21.19
C LYS A 138 -0.67 -6.04 -21.77
N GLY A 139 -1.71 -5.20 -21.78
CA GLY A 139 -3.02 -5.54 -22.32
C GLY A 139 -3.92 -6.29 -21.35
N LEU A 140 -5.24 -6.13 -21.52
CA LEU A 140 -6.26 -6.69 -20.63
C LEU A 140 -6.20 -8.21 -20.52
N GLN A 141 -5.85 -8.89 -21.62
CA GLN A 141 -5.79 -10.34 -21.64
C GLN A 141 -4.68 -10.90 -20.72
N ARG A 142 -3.45 -10.36 -20.81
CA ARG A 142 -2.33 -10.80 -19.97
C ARG A 142 -2.55 -10.45 -18.50
N LEU A 143 -3.13 -9.27 -18.23
CA LEU A 143 -3.53 -8.87 -16.88
C LEU A 143 -4.58 -9.83 -16.31
N GLY A 144 -5.61 -10.18 -17.08
CA GLY A 144 -6.65 -11.11 -16.65
C GLY A 144 -6.11 -12.50 -16.31
N VAL A 145 -5.21 -13.04 -17.14
CA VAL A 145 -4.55 -14.33 -16.87
C VAL A 145 -3.74 -14.28 -15.58
N ALA A 146 -2.89 -13.25 -15.41
CA ALA A 146 -2.08 -13.11 -14.21
C ALA A 146 -2.94 -13.02 -12.94
N VAL A 147 -4.02 -12.22 -12.95
CA VAL A 147 -4.92 -12.09 -11.80
C VAL A 147 -5.61 -13.40 -11.46
N GLN A 148 -6.08 -14.16 -12.46
CA GLN A 148 -6.72 -15.46 -12.21
C GLN A 148 -5.76 -16.49 -11.62
N GLU A 149 -4.48 -16.45 -12.00
CA GLU A 149 -3.48 -17.38 -11.49
C GLU A 149 -3.19 -17.13 -10.01
N ILE A 150 -3.25 -15.87 -9.59
CA ILE A 150 -2.95 -15.43 -8.22
C ILE A 150 -4.13 -15.60 -7.26
N LEU A 151 -5.36 -15.37 -7.73
CA LEU A 151 -6.57 -15.48 -6.91
C LEU A 151 -7.10 -16.93 -6.75
N LYS A 152 -6.39 -17.92 -7.31
CA LYS A 152 -6.70 -19.36 -7.15
C LYS A 152 -6.16 -19.96 -5.85
N VAL A 153 -5.46 -19.16 -5.03
CA VAL A 153 -4.94 -19.52 -3.70
C VAL A 153 -5.91 -19.06 -2.62
#